data_AF-A0A1G8X1D9-F1
#
_entry.id   AF-A0A1G8X1D9-F1
#
_cell.length_a   1.000
_cell.length_b   1.000
_cell.length_c   1.000
_cell.angle_alpha   90.00
_cell.angle_beta   90.00
_cell.angle_gamma   90.00
#
_symmetry.space_group_name_H-M   'P 1'
#
loop_
_entity.id
_entity.type
_entity.pdbx_description
1 polymer ?
#
loop_
_entity_poly.entity_id
_entity_poly.type
_entity_poly.pdbx_seq_one_letter_code
_entity_poly.pdbx_strand_id
1 'polypeptide(L)' 'MLFYLQNRNKTIKELRKNASLTVKELAKLMDYETVRITELEDVKLKDLPKDMRQQIIPILRQDYLDNISY' A
#
# COMPACT_ATOMS: atom_id res chain seq x y z
N MET A 1 1.54 10.85 -8.91
CA MET A 1 2.79 11.42 -8.33
C MET A 1 2.60 12.05 -6.95
N LEU A 2 1.54 12.84 -6.72
CA LEU A 2 1.35 13.59 -5.47
C LEU A 2 1.29 12.71 -4.21
N PHE A 3 0.57 11.58 -4.28
CA PHE A 3 0.46 10.62 -3.16
C PHE A 3 1.82 10.12 -2.67
N TYR A 4 2.72 9.74 -3.58
CA TYR A 4 4.06 9.29 -3.21
C TYR A 4 4.85 10.40 -2.53
N LEU A 5 4.83 11.62 -3.07
CA LEU A 5 5.60 12.74 -2.52
C LEU A 5 5.17 13.09 -1.09
N GLN A 6 3.86 13.08 -0.83
CA GLN A 6 3.28 13.34 0.50
C GLN A 6 3.55 12.21 1.51
N ASN A 7 3.63 10.96 1.04
CA ASN A 7 3.65 9.78 1.91
C ASN A 7 4.98 9.01 1.90
N ARG A 8 6.01 9.48 1.18
CA ARG A 8 7.31 8.80 1.02
C ARG A 8 8.02 8.43 2.34
N ASN A 9 7.78 9.21 3.40
CA ASN A 9 8.41 9.00 4.70
C ASN A 9 7.57 8.14 5.67
N LYS A 10 6.32 7.84 5.32
CA LYS A 10 5.44 6.98 6.12
C LYS A 10 5.74 5.51 5.84
N THR A 11 5.49 4.69 6.86
CA THR A 11 5.61 3.25 6.81
C THR A 11 4.43 2.62 6.06
N ILE A 12 4.61 1.41 5.53
CA ILE A 12 3.51 0.66 4.89
C ILE A 12 2.39 0.39 5.89
N LYS A 13 2.72 0.15 7.15
CA LYS A 13 1.76 0.00 8.24
C LYS A 13 0.84 1.20 8.42
N GLU A 14 1.41 2.41 8.46
CA GLU A 14 0.63 3.66 8.58
C GLU A 14 -0.28 3.85 7.37
N LEU A 15 0.24 3.64 6.16
CA LEU A 15 -0.53 3.82 4.93
C LEU A 15 -1.66 2.80 4.81
N ARG A 16 -1.39 1.55 5.14
CA ARG A 16 -2.39 0.47 5.18
C ARG A 16 -3.51 0.80 6.15
N LYS A 17 -3.17 1.25 7.37
CA LYS A 17 -4.16 1.65 8.39
C LYS A 17 -4.98 2.86 7.94
N ASN A 18 -4.36 3.84 7.28
CA ASN A 18 -5.09 4.97 6.71
C ASN A 18 -6.07 4.55 5.61
N ALA A 19 -5.75 3.49 4.86
CA ALA A 19 -6.63 2.89 3.87
C ALA A 19 -7.64 1.90 4.48
N SER A 20 -7.73 1.78 5.82
CA SER A 20 -8.59 0.82 6.52
C SER A 20 -8.41 -0.64 6.09
N LEU A 21 -7.22 -1.00 5.62
CA LEU A 21 -6.90 -2.35 5.16
C LEU A 21 -6.26 -3.17 6.28
N THR A 22 -6.52 -4.47 6.33
CA THR A 22 -5.75 -5.43 7.10
C THR A 22 -4.51 -5.89 6.33
N VAL A 23 -3.53 -6.49 7.02
CA VAL A 23 -2.33 -7.04 6.39
C VAL A 23 -2.70 -8.13 5.36
N LYS A 24 -3.70 -8.96 5.69
CA LYS A 24 -4.20 -10.03 4.81
C LYS A 24 -4.86 -9.48 3.56
N GLU A 25 -5.67 -8.43 3.68
CA GLU A 25 -6.30 -7.78 2.53
C GLU A 25 -5.29 -7.12 1.61
N LEU A 26 -4.31 -6.40 2.18
CA LEU A 26 -3.22 -5.82 1.40
C LEU A 26 -2.41 -6.88 0.66
N ALA A 27 -2.10 -8.00 1.33
CA ALA A 27 -1.40 -9.13 0.72
C ALA A 27 -2.21 -9.73 -0.44
N LYS A 28 -3.52 -9.93 -0.25
CA LYS A 28 -4.42 -10.41 -1.30
C LYS A 28 -4.51 -9.44 -2.49
N LEU A 29 -4.58 -8.14 -2.24
CA LEU A 29 -4.65 -7.12 -3.31
C LEU A 29 -3.35 -7.00 -4.10
N MET A 30 -2.21 -7.25 -3.46
CA MET A 30 -0.91 -7.24 -4.13
C MET A 30 -0.55 -8.60 -4.77
N ASP A 31 -1.29 -9.67 -4.47
CA ASP A 31 -0.94 -11.07 -4.79
C ASP A 31 0.40 -11.53 -4.18
N TYR A 32 0.59 -11.21 -2.88
CA TYR A 32 1.76 -11.62 -2.09
C TYR A 32 1.34 -12.45 -0.89
N GLU A 33 2.30 -13.19 -0.33
CA GLU A 33 2.12 -13.85 0.96
C GLU A 33 2.00 -12.83 2.10
N THR A 34 1.12 -13.12 3.06
CA THR A 34 0.89 -12.26 4.24
C THR A 34 2.17 -12.04 5.05
N VAL A 35 3.03 -13.06 5.17
CA VAL A 35 4.31 -12.96 5.89
C VAL A 35 5.20 -11.88 5.28
N ARG A 36 5.29 -11.85 3.94
CA ARG A 36 6.10 -10.87 3.22
C ARG A 36 5.58 -9.45 3.39
N ILE A 37 4.26 -9.24 3.43
CA ILE A 37 3.70 -7.91 3.76
C ILE A 37 3.94 -7.53 5.22
N THR A 38 3.94 -8.51 6.13
CA THR A 38 4.22 -8.29 7.55
C THR A 38 5.64 -7.77 7.75
N GLU A 39 6.62 -8.33 7.05
CA GLU A 39 8.02 -7.88 7.07
C GLU A 39 8.20 -6.46 6.51
N LEU A 40 7.33 -6.05 5.58
CA LEU A 40 7.35 -4.73 4.95
C LEU A 40 6.62 -3.66 5.78
N GLU A 41 5.94 -4.02 6.87
CA GLU A 41 5.13 -3.07 7.66
C GLU A 41 5.94 -1.88 8.17
N ASP A 42 7.18 -2.12 8.61
CA ASP A 42 8.07 -1.09 9.17
C ASP A 42 8.94 -0.40 8.11
N VAL A 43 8.85 -0.83 6.84
CA VAL A 43 9.57 -0.22 5.72
C VAL A 43 8.83 1.05 5.27
N LYS A 44 9.59 2.11 4.96
CA LYS A 44 8.99 3.35 4.43
C LYS A 44 8.69 3.20 2.95
N LEU A 45 7.65 3.90 2.50
CA LEU A 45 7.24 3.88 1.09
C LEU A 45 8.38 4.26 0.12
N LYS A 46 9.30 5.15 0.52
CA LYS A 46 10.45 5.52 -0.32
C LYS A 46 11.51 4.43 -0.47
N ASP A 47 11.62 3.54 0.52
CA ASP A 47 12.67 2.52 0.60
C ASP A 47 12.26 1.23 -0.13
N LEU A 48 10.99 1.13 -0.55
CA LEU A 48 10.52 0.04 -1.39
C LEU A 48 11.10 0.11 -2.82
N PRO A 49 11.33 -1.06 -3.46
CA PRO A 49 11.66 -1.15 -4.88
C PRO A 49 10.62 -0.44 -5.74
N LYS A 50 11.05 0.13 -6.87
CA LYS A 50 10.17 0.89 -7.77
C LYS A 50 8.95 0.06 -8.22
N ASP A 51 9.15 -1.21 -8.53
CA ASP A 51 8.10 -2.10 -9.04
C ASP A 51 7.02 -2.34 -7.98
N MET A 52 7.44 -2.64 -6.74
CA MET A 52 6.52 -2.76 -5.59
C MET A 52 5.77 -1.47 -5.31
N ARG A 53 6.45 -0.31 -5.40
CA ARG A 53 5.79 1.00 -5.21
C ARG A 53 4.69 1.22 -6.24
N GLN A 54 4.91 0.87 -7.50
CA GLN A 54 3.91 1.03 -8.55
C GLN A 54 2.67 0.17 -8.33
N GLN A 55 2.82 -1.02 -7.75
CA GLN A 55 1.70 -1.90 -7.39
C GLN A 55 0.94 -1.44 -6.14
N ILE A 56 1.67 -1.08 -5.08
CA ILE A 56 1.05 -0.80 -3.77
C ILE A 56 0.38 0.58 -3.70
N ILE A 57 0.91 1.58 -4.42
CA ILE A 57 0.39 2.95 -4.40
C ILE A 57 -1.09 3.05 -4.82
N PRO A 58 -1.56 2.45 -5.93
CA PRO A 58 -2.97 2.51 -6.30
C PRO A 58 -3.88 1.80 -5.28
N ILE A 59 -3.41 0.71 -4.66
CA ILE A 59 -4.14 0.00 -3.61
C ILE A 59 -4.29 0.88 -2.36
N LEU A 60 -3.20 1.50 -1.91
CA LEU A 60 -3.20 2.37 -0.72
C LEU A 60 -3.96 3.67 -0.93
N ARG A 61 -4.11 4.13 -2.17
CA ARG A 61 -4.97 5.27 -2.51
C ARG A 61 -6.43 4.86 -2.71
N GLN A 62 -6.71 3.55 -2.70
CA GLN A 62 -8.02 2.98 -2.98
C GLN A 62 -8.55 3.34 -4.38
N ASP A 63 -7.67 3.47 -5.37
CA ASP A 63 -8.03 3.81 -6.75
C ASP A 63 -9.04 2.78 -7.36
N TYR A 64 -9.14 1.58 -6.77
CA TYR A 64 -10.09 0.54 -7.18
C TYR A 64 -11.52 0.74 -6.65
N LEU A 65 -11.72 1.58 -5.61
CA LEU A 65 -13.04 1.89 -5.06
C LEU A 65 -13.75 3.01 -5.85
N ASP A 66 -13.01 3.91 -6.50
CA ASP A 66 -13.56 5.02 -7.28
C ASP A 66 -14.39 4.57 -8.51
N ASN A 67 -14.27 3.30 -8.92
CA ASN A 67 -15.08 2.74 -10.01
C ASN A 67 -16.46 2.24 -9.57
N ILE A 68 -16.82 2.37 -8.29
CA ILE A 68 -18.15 2.04 -7.79
C ILE A 68 -19.01 3.30 -7.85
N SER A 69 -19.62 3.55 -9.02
CA SER A 69 -20.73 4.49 -9.11
C SER A 69 -21.96 3.88 -8.44
N TYR A 70 -22.56 4.61 -7.49
CA TYR A 70 -23.82 4.28 -6.83
C TYR A 70 -25.02 4.53 -7.75
#